data_AF-A0A2V3UMT0-F1
#
_entry.id   AF-A0A2V3UMT0-F1
#
_cell.length_a   1.000
_cell.length_b   1.000
_cell.length_c   1.000
_cell.angle_alpha   90.00
_cell.angle_beta   90.00
_cell.angle_gamma   90.00
#
_symmetry.space_group_name_H-M   'P 1'
#
loop_
_entity.id
_entity.type
_entity.pdbx_description
1 polymer ?
#
loop_
_entity_poly.entity_id
_entity_poly.type
_entity_poly.pdbx_seq_one_letter_code
_entity_poly.pdbx_strand_id
1 'polypeptide(L)'
;MYGHQLIATFERIRALGLTDSAQSFSTRWCGRGEDLLRDYTRRDGATARVSSETVGRIRARLAEAAKLLPADVAAQVYEIDASIERDLYVADLLGRRWA
;
A
#
# COMPACT_ATOMS: atom_id res chain seq x y z
N MET A 1 -7.92 -4.10 2.12
CA MET A 1 -7.80 -2.74 1.59
C MET A 1 -8.28 -2.64 0.15
N TYR A 2 -8.62 -1.43 -0.28
CA TYR A 2 -9.11 -1.04 -1.61
C TYR A 2 -8.13 -0.12 -2.34
N GLY A 3 -8.35 0.13 -3.62
CA GLY A 3 -7.45 0.93 -4.47
C GLY A 3 -7.12 2.32 -3.94
N HIS A 4 -8.10 3.06 -3.41
CA HIS A 4 -7.84 4.39 -2.83
C HIS A 4 -6.90 4.36 -1.63
N GLN A 5 -6.98 3.32 -0.79
CA GLN A 5 -6.06 3.12 0.34
C GLN A 5 -4.65 2.78 -0.15
N LEU A 6 -4.51 2.07 -1.27
CA LEU A 6 -3.21 1.80 -1.87
C LEU A 6 -2.57 3.08 -2.42
N ILE A 7 -3.36 3.94 -3.06
CA ILE A 7 -2.88 5.25 -3.54
C ILE A 7 -2.42 6.10 -2.35
N ALA A 8 -3.21 6.18 -1.27
CA ALA A 8 -2.80 6.89 -0.06
C ALA A 8 -1.53 6.30 0.59
N THR A 9 -1.37 4.98 0.55
CA THR A 9 -0.17 4.28 1.01
C THR A 9 1.06 4.67 0.18
N PHE A 10 0.91 4.72 -1.14
CA PHE A 10 1.96 5.19 -2.06
C PHE A 10 2.40 6.62 -1.72
N GLU A 11 1.47 7.56 -1.57
CA GLU A 11 1.82 8.96 -1.28
C GLU A 11 2.57 9.10 0.04
N ARG A 12 2.21 8.33 1.07
CA ARG A 12 2.92 8.32 2.35
C ARG A 12 4.34 7.74 2.22
N ILE A 13 4.50 6.63 1.52
CA ILE A 13 5.82 6.01 1.26
C ILE A 13 6.71 6.95 0.43
N ARG A 14 6.12 7.66 -0.54
CA ARG A 14 6.80 8.66 -1.35
C ARG A 14 7.24 9.87 -0.52
N ALA A 15 6.38 10.35 0.39
CA ALA A 15 6.71 11.46 1.29
C ALA A 15 7.91 11.15 2.20
N LEU A 16 8.12 9.88 2.54
CA LEU A 16 9.31 9.40 3.27
C LEU A 16 10.56 9.22 2.39
N GLY A 17 10.48 9.49 1.08
CA GLY A 17 11.59 9.30 0.15
C GLY A 17 11.91 7.84 -0.17
N LEU A 18 11.03 6.89 0.18
CA LEU A 18 11.26 5.45 -0.01
C LEU A 18 10.92 4.98 -1.44
N THR A 19 10.22 5.81 -2.20
CA THR A 19 9.96 5.64 -3.63
C THR A 19 9.89 6.99 -4.31
N ASP A 20 10.31 7.05 -5.56
CA ASP A 20 10.44 8.25 -6.38
C ASP A 20 9.25 8.47 -7.32
N SER A 21 8.54 7.39 -7.70
CA SER A 21 7.48 7.43 -8.70
C SER A 21 6.42 6.34 -8.51
N ALA A 22 5.24 6.57 -9.09
CA ALA A 22 4.17 5.57 -9.11
C ALA A 22 4.57 4.28 -9.85
N GLN A 23 5.38 4.40 -10.90
CA GLN A 23 5.94 3.25 -11.66
C GLN A 23 6.88 2.42 -10.80
N SER A 24 7.81 3.08 -10.10
CA SER A 24 8.75 2.45 -9.16
C SER A 24 8.01 1.77 -8.01
N PHE A 25 6.98 2.41 -7.45
CA PHE A 25 6.12 1.77 -6.45
C PHE A 25 5.39 0.54 -7.02
N SER A 26 4.79 0.65 -8.19
CA SER A 26 4.02 -0.46 -8.79
C SER A 26 4.90 -1.69 -9.07
N THR A 27 6.10 -1.48 -9.60
CA THR A 27 7.05 -2.57 -9.92
C THR A 27 7.83 -3.04 -8.69
N ARG A 28 8.51 -2.12 -7.99
CA ARG A 28 9.43 -2.42 -6.90
C ARG A 28 8.79 -2.54 -5.54
N TRP A 29 7.54 -2.12 -5.32
CA TRP A 29 6.85 -2.32 -4.05
C TRP A 29 5.70 -3.33 -4.17
N CYS A 30 4.87 -3.17 -5.19
CA CYS A 30 3.71 -4.03 -5.40
C CYS A 30 4.03 -5.31 -6.18
N GLY A 31 5.12 -5.34 -6.95
CA GLY A 31 5.47 -6.49 -7.79
C GLY A 31 4.53 -6.68 -8.99
N ARG A 32 3.93 -5.60 -9.49
CA ARG A 32 2.96 -5.60 -10.58
C ARG A 32 3.49 -4.80 -11.77
N GLY A 33 2.69 -4.74 -12.83
CA GLY A 33 2.96 -3.87 -13.99
C GLY A 33 3.00 -2.40 -13.60
N GLU A 34 3.67 -1.62 -14.45
CA GLU A 34 3.95 -0.19 -14.25
C GLU A 34 2.69 0.67 -14.09
N ASP A 35 1.60 0.25 -14.72
CA ASP A 35 0.31 0.95 -14.72
C ASP A 35 -0.57 0.66 -13.49
N LEU A 36 -0.14 -0.17 -12.52
CA LEU A 36 -1.00 -0.59 -11.40
C LEU A 36 -1.70 0.58 -10.70
N LEU A 37 -0.93 1.59 -10.24
CA LEU A 37 -1.50 2.74 -9.56
C LEU A 37 -2.41 3.55 -10.48
N ARG A 38 -2.06 3.66 -11.76
CA ARG A 38 -2.89 4.33 -12.76
C ARG A 38 -4.23 3.59 -12.93
N ASP A 39 -4.23 2.27 -12.94
CA ASP A 39 -5.46 1.48 -13.03
C ASP A 39 -6.36 1.70 -11.80
N TYR A 40 -5.80 1.86 -10.60
CA TYR A 40 -6.57 2.21 -9.41
C TYR A 40 -7.12 3.64 -9.41
N THR A 41 -6.57 4.55 -10.23
CA THR A 41 -7.13 5.91 -10.41
C THR A 41 -8.22 5.97 -11.48
N ARG A 42 -8.40 4.91 -12.30
CA ARG A 42 -9.45 4.84 -13.31
C ARG A 42 -10.81 4.47 -12.68
N ARG A 43 -11.87 4.59 -13.48
CA ARG A 43 -13.25 4.30 -13.07
C ARG A 43 -13.33 2.92 -12.39
N ASP A 44 -13.97 2.88 -11.23
CA ASP A 44 -14.16 1.70 -10.35
C ASP A 44 -12.88 1.10 -9.71
N GLY A 45 -11.68 1.51 -10.16
CA GLY A 45 -10.41 1.07 -9.59
C GLY A 45 -10.27 1.45 -8.11
N ALA A 46 -10.64 2.67 -7.73
CA ALA A 46 -10.51 3.15 -6.37
C ALA A 46 -11.25 2.29 -5.32
N THR A 47 -12.35 1.66 -5.72
CA THR A 47 -13.18 0.77 -4.90
C THR A 47 -12.90 -0.72 -5.15
N ALA A 48 -12.00 -1.05 -6.07
CA ALA A 48 -11.58 -2.43 -6.31
C ALA A 48 -10.70 -2.93 -5.16
N ARG A 49 -10.89 -4.21 -4.78
CA ARG A 49 -10.04 -4.89 -3.79
C ARG A 49 -8.61 -4.99 -4.33
N VAL A 50 -7.65 -4.67 -3.49
CA VAL A 50 -6.24 -4.96 -3.77
C VAL A 50 -5.96 -6.42 -3.45
N SER A 51 -5.19 -7.11 -4.30
CA SER A 51 -4.87 -8.52 -4.06
C SER A 51 -4.02 -8.70 -2.79
N SER A 52 -4.31 -9.74 -2.02
CA SER A 52 -3.61 -10.06 -0.76
C SER A 52 -2.11 -10.23 -0.96
N GLU A 53 -1.69 -10.80 -2.10
CA GLU A 53 -0.28 -10.93 -2.49
C GLU A 53 0.42 -9.57 -2.58
N THR A 54 -0.22 -8.58 -3.23
CA THR A 54 0.33 -7.23 -3.35
C THR A 54 0.42 -6.56 -2.00
N VAL A 55 -0.59 -6.69 -1.15
CA VAL A 55 -0.57 -6.15 0.21
C VAL A 55 0.55 -6.77 1.04
N GLY A 56 0.67 -8.10 1.04
CA GLY A 56 1.73 -8.81 1.77
C GLY A 56 3.13 -8.37 1.33
N ARG A 57 3.31 -8.12 0.03
CA ARG A 57 4.59 -7.65 -0.52
C ARG A 57 4.96 -6.23 -0.06
N ILE A 58 3.97 -5.33 0.00
CA ILE A 58 4.17 -3.97 0.52
C ILE A 58 4.59 -4.03 1.99
N ARG A 59 3.86 -4.80 2.81
CA ARG A 59 4.14 -4.95 4.25
C ARG A 59 5.53 -5.52 4.51
N ALA A 60 5.91 -6.57 3.77
CA ALA A 60 7.25 -7.15 3.88
C ALA A 60 8.35 -6.10 3.58
N ARG A 61 8.14 -5.24 2.58
CA ARG A 61 9.09 -4.18 2.24
C ARG A 61 9.13 -3.05 3.25
N LEU A 62 8.00 -2.67 3.84
CA LEU A 62 7.98 -1.73 4.96
C LEU A 62 8.79 -2.29 6.14
N ALA A 63 8.62 -3.58 6.46
CA ALA A 63 9.38 -4.23 7.52
C ALA A 63 10.89 -4.24 7.24
N GLU A 64 11.33 -4.54 6.01
CA GLU A 64 12.75 -4.46 5.64
C GLU A 64 13.27 -3.02 5.64
N ALA A 65 12.50 -2.06 5.13
CA ALA A 65 12.89 -0.65 5.13
C ALA A 65 13.09 -0.13 6.56
N ALA A 66 12.16 -0.44 7.48
CA ALA A 66 12.23 0.02 8.86
C ALA A 66 13.53 -0.42 9.58
N LYS A 67 14.13 -1.55 9.21
CA LYS A 67 15.39 -2.04 9.81
C LYS A 67 16.61 -1.18 9.44
N LEU A 68 16.53 -0.43 8.33
CA LEU A 68 17.66 0.31 7.76
C LEU A 68 17.53 1.82 7.95
N LEU A 69 16.40 2.28 8.50
CA LEU A 69 16.08 3.69 8.62
C LEU A 69 16.37 4.22 10.03
N PRO A 70 16.65 5.53 10.16
CA PRO A 70 16.66 6.21 11.45
C PRO A 70 15.35 5.98 12.23
N ALA A 71 15.41 6.01 13.56
CA ALA A 71 14.30 5.61 14.43
C ALA A 71 13.01 6.43 14.21
N ASP A 72 13.13 7.72 13.91
CA ASP A 72 12.04 8.63 13.61
C ASP A 72 11.33 8.32 12.28
N VAL A 73 12.10 7.90 11.27
CA VAL A 73 11.55 7.48 9.98
C VAL A 73 10.97 6.07 10.08
N ALA A 74 11.64 5.17 10.82
CA ALA A 74 11.14 3.82 11.09
C ALA A 74 9.79 3.86 11.81
N ALA A 75 9.59 4.77 12.76
CA ALA A 75 8.29 4.99 13.42
C ALA A 75 7.18 5.31 12.41
N GLN A 76 7.44 6.23 11.46
CA GLN A 76 6.48 6.57 10.40
C GLN A 76 6.18 5.37 9.47
N VAL A 77 7.18 4.53 9.20
CA VAL A 77 6.99 3.29 8.43
C VAL A 77 6.09 2.31 9.18
N TYR A 78 6.25 2.15 10.50
CA TYR A 78 5.36 1.32 11.31
C TYR A 78 3.93 1.86 11.36
N GLU A 79 3.74 3.18 11.38
CA GLU A 79 2.42 3.80 11.28
C GLU A 79 1.74 3.56 9.92
N ILE A 80 2.53 3.46 8.84
CA ILE A 80 2.01 3.07 7.52
C ILE A 80 1.56 1.60 7.57
N ASP A 81 2.39 0.69 8.09
CA ASP A 81 2.01 -0.73 8.18
C ASP A 81 0.75 -0.96 9.02
N ALA A 82 0.67 -0.30 10.19
CA ALA A 82 -0.51 -0.35 11.06
C ALA A 82 -1.78 0.22 10.38
N SER A 83 -1.64 1.18 9.45
CA SER A 83 -2.78 1.65 8.67
C SER A 83 -3.25 0.64 7.63
N ILE A 84 -2.31 -0.06 6.98
CA ILE A 84 -2.63 -1.14 6.03
C ILE A 84 -3.40 -2.26 6.75
N GLU A 85 -2.99 -2.64 7.96
CA GLU A 85 -3.70 -3.66 8.74
C GLU A 85 -5.14 -3.25 9.06
N ARG A 86 -5.36 -2.00 9.49
CA ARG A 86 -6.70 -1.45 9.71
C ARG A 86 -7.54 -1.47 8.42
N ASP A 87 -6.94 -1.10 7.29
CA ASP A 87 -7.60 -1.07 5.98
C ASP A 87 -7.93 -2.48 5.45
N LEU A 88 -7.14 -3.50 5.80
CA LEU A 88 -7.46 -4.91 5.56
C LEU A 88 -8.68 -5.31 6.37
N TYR A 89 -8.67 -5.03 7.68
CA TYR A 89 -9.78 -5.36 8.57
C TYR A 89 -11.10 -4.73 8.12
N VAL A 90 -11.11 -3.44 7.80
CA VAL A 90 -12.30 -2.73 7.31
C VAL A 90 -12.79 -3.35 6.00
N ALA A 91 -11.89 -3.63 5.05
CA ALA A 91 -12.28 -4.26 3.79
C ALA A 91 -12.92 -5.64 4.01
N ASP A 92 -12.36 -6.46 4.92
CA ASP A 92 -12.88 -7.78 5.26
C ASP A 92 -14.25 -7.72 5.93
N LEU A 93 -14.47 -6.76 6.83
CA LEU A 93 -15.78 -6.53 7.43
C LEU A 93 -16.83 -6.15 6.36
N LEU A 94 -16.48 -5.25 5.44
CA LEU A 94 -17.35 -4.85 4.34
C LEU A 94 -17.60 -6.00 3.36
N GLY A 95 -16.60 -6.81 3.06
CA GLY A 95 -16.74 -7.98 2.19
C GLY A 95 -17.70 -9.04 2.75
N ARG A 96 -17.69 -9.27 4.07
CA ARG A 96 -18.59 -10.24 4.73
C ARG A 96 -20.04 -9.76 4.84
N ARG A 97 -20.26 -8.44 4.90
CA ARG A 97 -21.61 -7.86 5.05
C ARG A 97 -22.41 -7.86 3.75
N TRP A 98 -21.74 -7.96 2.60
CA TRP A 98 -22.33 -7.87 1.27
C TRP A 98 -22.15 -9.17 0.45
N ALA A 99 -21.70 -10.26 1.10
CA ALA A 99 -21.62 -11.61 0.56
C ALA A 99 -22.75 -12.47 1.11
#